data_AF-A0A0N8JZ42-F1
#
_entry.id   AF-A0A0N8JZ42-F1
#
_cell.length_a   1.000
_cell.length_b   1.000
_cell.length_c   1.000
_cell.angle_alpha   90.00
_cell.angle_beta   90.00
_cell.angle_gamma   90.00
#
_symmetry.space_group_name_H-M   'P 1'
#
loop_
_entity.id
_entity.type
_entity.pdbx_description
1 polymer ?
#
loop_
_entity_poly.entity_id
_entity_poly.type
_entity_poly.pdbx_seq_one_letter_code
_entity_poly.pdbx_strand_id
1 'polypeptide(L)'
;MGGVSEKDNLQKGIQRGSRHAKHMEKLTGKDKELVRESWESLGKNKVPHGVVMFTRLFELDPNLLSLFPYNMKNGSMQDCLSSPEFLEHVAKVMLVIDAAVSNLDDLNSLEDYLINLGRKHEAVGVKIQSFAVVGESLLYMLQRSLGPAYTAALRQAWLNVYGFVVAAMSSGWRENGERDSD
;
A
#
# COMPACT_ATOMS: atom_id res chain seq x y z
N MET A 1 27.02 -9.38 28.52
CA MET A 1 25.57 -9.63 28.51
C MET A 1 25.01 -8.86 27.32
N GLY A 2 24.33 -9.42 26.33
CA GLY A 2 23.97 -10.81 26.06
C GLY A 2 23.93 -11.01 24.54
N GLY A 3 24.34 -12.20 24.09
CA GLY A 3 24.17 -12.62 22.72
C GLY A 3 22.68 -12.76 22.43
N VAL A 4 22.12 -11.78 21.72
CA VAL A 4 20.86 -11.99 21.00
C VAL A 4 21.16 -13.10 20.01
N SER A 5 20.49 -14.23 20.22
CA SER A 5 20.96 -15.54 19.77
C SER A 5 20.75 -15.68 18.28
N GLU A 6 21.72 -16.26 17.58
CA GLU A 6 21.60 -16.69 16.17
C GLU A 6 20.33 -17.54 15.93
N LYS A 7 19.86 -18.21 16.99
CA LYS A 7 18.59 -18.94 17.04
C LYS A 7 17.34 -18.04 16.97
N ASP A 8 17.39 -16.83 17.52
CA ASP A 8 16.30 -15.85 17.47
C ASP A 8 16.17 -15.25 16.07
N ASN A 9 17.31 -14.98 15.41
CA ASN A 9 17.32 -14.54 14.02
C ASN A 9 16.82 -15.64 13.06
N LEU A 10 17.18 -16.90 13.32
CA LEU A 10 16.69 -18.04 12.55
C LEU A 10 15.18 -18.26 12.75
N GLN A 11 14.68 -18.15 13.98
CA GLN A 11 13.24 -18.25 14.28
C GLN A 11 12.43 -17.08 13.71
N LYS A 12 12.97 -15.84 13.75
CA LYS A 12 12.37 -14.67 13.09
C LYS A 12 12.35 -14.85 11.57
N GLY A 13 13.41 -15.41 10.98
CA GLY A 13 13.47 -15.75 9.56
C GLY A 13 12.43 -16.80 9.15
N ILE A 14 12.25 -17.85 9.96
CA ILE A 14 11.26 -18.90 9.74
C ILE A 14 9.82 -18.35 9.90
N GLN A 15 9.56 -17.50 10.92
CA GLN A 15 8.25 -16.87 11.10
C GLN A 15 7.92 -15.86 10.00
N ARG A 16 8.90 -15.07 9.55
CA ARG A 16 8.76 -14.22 8.35
C ARG A 16 8.43 -15.08 7.13
N GLY A 17 9.24 -16.08 6.84
CA GLY A 17 9.02 -17.00 5.71
C GLY A 17 7.63 -17.67 5.73
N SER A 18 7.14 -18.06 6.90
CA SER A 18 5.81 -18.68 7.06
C SER A 18 4.64 -17.70 6.88
N ARG A 19 4.78 -16.44 7.33
CA ARG A 19 3.78 -15.39 7.07
C ARG A 19 3.75 -14.98 5.60
N HIS A 20 4.91 -14.90 4.95
CA HIS A 20 5.05 -14.59 3.53
C HIS A 20 4.49 -15.71 2.63
N ALA A 21 4.76 -16.97 2.96
CA ALA A 21 4.19 -18.12 2.25
C ALA A 21 2.65 -18.12 2.25
N LYS A 22 2.01 -17.72 3.37
CA LYS A 22 0.55 -17.67 3.51
C LYS A 22 -0.16 -16.63 2.64
N HIS A 23 0.55 -15.58 2.22
CA HIS A 23 0.02 -14.56 1.32
C HIS A 23 0.29 -14.88 -0.15
N MET A 24 1.42 -15.54 -0.46
CA MET A 24 1.75 -16.00 -1.82
C MET A 24 0.97 -17.25 -2.26
N GLU A 25 0.58 -18.13 -1.34
CA GLU A 25 -0.32 -19.25 -1.62
C GLU A 25 -1.71 -18.83 -2.15
N LYS A 26 -2.04 -17.52 -2.11
CA LYS A 26 -3.39 -17.02 -2.39
C LYS A 26 -3.59 -16.39 -3.77
N LEU A 27 -2.55 -16.14 -4.57
CA LEU A 27 -2.72 -15.59 -5.92
C LEU A 27 -2.60 -16.68 -6.98
N THR A 28 -3.75 -17.09 -7.53
CA THR A 28 -3.79 -18.01 -8.67
C THR A 28 -3.35 -17.30 -9.96
N GLY A 29 -3.00 -18.05 -11.02
CA GLY A 29 -2.72 -17.46 -12.33
C GLY A 29 -3.87 -16.56 -12.83
N LYS A 30 -5.11 -16.99 -12.61
CA LYS A 30 -6.32 -16.22 -12.94
C LYS A 30 -6.43 -14.92 -12.15
N ASP A 31 -6.07 -14.92 -10.87
CA ASP A 31 -6.06 -13.69 -10.06
C ASP A 31 -5.04 -12.69 -10.59
N LYS A 32 -3.87 -13.16 -11.01
CA LYS A 32 -2.82 -12.32 -11.58
C LYS A 32 -3.26 -11.69 -12.91
N GLU A 33 -3.90 -12.48 -13.78
CA GLU A 33 -4.48 -11.98 -15.05
C GLU A 33 -5.53 -10.90 -14.78
N LEU A 34 -6.48 -11.15 -13.88
CA LEU A 34 -7.50 -10.17 -13.48
C LEU A 34 -6.88 -8.85 -13.01
N VAL A 35 -5.85 -8.91 -12.15
CA VAL A 35 -5.17 -7.71 -11.65
C VAL A 35 -4.43 -6.98 -12.78
N ARG A 36 -3.69 -7.70 -13.64
CA ARG A 36 -2.95 -7.10 -14.75
C ARG A 36 -3.87 -6.40 -15.75
N GLU A 37 -4.89 -7.10 -16.23
CA GLU A 37 -5.82 -6.58 -17.23
C GLU A 37 -6.61 -5.38 -16.68
N SER A 38 -7.11 -5.50 -15.45
CA SER A 38 -7.84 -4.41 -14.82
C SER A 38 -6.95 -3.18 -14.60
N TRP A 39 -5.72 -3.37 -14.15
CA TRP A 39 -4.77 -2.28 -14.01
C TRP A 39 -4.47 -1.63 -15.36
N GLU A 40 -4.13 -2.42 -16.39
CA GLU A 40 -3.84 -1.94 -17.75
C GLU A 40 -4.99 -1.10 -18.32
N SER A 41 -6.24 -1.55 -18.12
CA SER A 41 -7.44 -0.87 -18.63
C SER A 41 -7.64 0.56 -18.10
N LEU A 42 -7.01 0.92 -16.97
CA LEU A 42 -7.00 2.30 -16.45
C LEU A 42 -6.12 3.26 -17.29
N GLY A 43 -5.44 2.78 -18.33
CA GLY A 43 -4.63 3.60 -19.23
C GLY A 43 -3.28 4.04 -18.65
N LYS A 44 -2.40 4.64 -19.45
CA LYS A 44 -1.01 4.94 -19.01
C LYS A 44 -0.93 5.94 -17.85
N ASN A 45 -1.81 6.95 -17.84
CA ASN A 45 -1.83 7.95 -16.78
C ASN A 45 -2.74 7.50 -15.64
N LYS A 46 -2.13 7.04 -14.54
CA LYS A 46 -2.86 6.58 -13.36
C LYS A 46 -3.19 7.70 -12.36
N VAL A 47 -2.63 8.90 -12.51
CA VAL A 47 -2.78 9.99 -11.52
C VAL A 47 -4.23 10.36 -11.27
N PRO A 48 -5.11 10.53 -12.28
CA PRO A 48 -6.53 10.85 -12.03
C PRO A 48 -7.24 9.80 -11.17
N HIS A 49 -6.93 8.52 -11.35
CA HIS A 49 -7.46 7.44 -10.53
C HIS A 49 -6.91 7.51 -9.09
N GLY A 50 -5.61 7.79 -8.95
CA GLY A 50 -5.00 8.03 -7.65
C GLY A 50 -5.65 9.20 -6.90
N VAL A 51 -6.05 10.27 -7.59
CA VAL A 51 -6.81 11.37 -6.97
C VAL A 51 -8.15 10.86 -6.41
N VAL A 52 -8.89 10.03 -7.15
CA VAL A 52 -10.14 9.41 -6.65
C VAL A 52 -9.90 8.57 -5.39
N MET A 53 -8.79 7.81 -5.37
CA MET A 53 -8.38 7.04 -4.19
C MET A 53 -8.12 7.95 -2.99
N PHE A 54 -7.36 9.03 -3.16
CA PHE A 54 -7.04 9.94 -2.07
C PHE A 54 -8.23 10.80 -1.61
N THR A 55 -9.13 11.20 -2.52
CA THR A 55 -10.42 11.80 -2.13
C THR A 55 -11.16 10.86 -1.18
N ARG A 56 -11.31 9.59 -1.55
CA ARG A 56 -11.97 8.60 -0.68
C ARG A 56 -11.24 8.40 0.65
N LEU A 57 -9.91 8.39 0.63
CA LEU A 57 -9.10 8.28 1.85
C LEU A 57 -9.39 9.40 2.84
N PHE A 58 -9.43 10.65 2.38
CA PHE A 58 -9.69 11.80 3.25
C PHE A 58 -11.17 11.94 3.63
N GLU A 59 -12.10 11.41 2.85
CA GLU A 59 -13.51 11.26 3.26
C GLU A 59 -13.65 10.26 4.42
N LEU A 60 -12.89 9.16 4.40
CA LEU A 60 -12.92 8.13 5.42
C LEU A 60 -12.16 8.51 6.69
N ASP A 61 -11.03 9.19 6.56
CA ASP A 61 -10.25 9.71 7.69
C ASP A 61 -9.70 11.12 7.38
N PRO A 62 -10.47 12.18 7.69
CA PRO A 62 -10.05 13.55 7.48
C PRO A 62 -8.78 13.95 8.22
N ASN A 63 -8.42 13.24 9.31
CA ASN A 63 -7.22 13.57 10.09
C ASN A 63 -5.94 13.32 9.29
N LEU A 64 -5.98 12.42 8.31
CA LEU A 64 -4.83 12.13 7.44
C LEU A 64 -4.40 13.34 6.61
N LEU A 65 -5.29 14.29 6.34
CA LEU A 65 -4.93 15.54 5.65
C LEU A 65 -3.80 16.30 6.37
N SER A 66 -3.76 16.22 7.71
CA SER A 66 -2.73 16.91 8.51
C SER A 66 -1.31 16.40 8.26
N LEU A 67 -1.16 15.19 7.72
CA LEU A 67 0.14 14.59 7.37
C LEU A 67 0.68 15.10 6.03
N PHE A 68 -0.11 15.88 5.28
CA PHE A 68 0.25 16.47 3.99
C PHE A 68 0.37 17.99 4.13
N PRO A 69 1.52 18.51 4.61
CA PRO A 69 1.71 19.93 4.93
C PRO A 69 1.78 20.84 3.70
N TYR A 70 1.56 20.32 2.49
CA TYR A 70 1.46 21.11 1.24
C TYR A 70 0.27 22.12 1.27
N ASN A 71 -0.54 22.11 2.33
CA ASN A 71 -1.67 22.98 2.62
C ASN A 71 -1.37 24.27 3.42
N MET A 72 -0.11 24.74 3.47
CA MET A 72 0.37 25.80 4.38
C MET A 72 -0.29 27.20 4.29
N LYS A 73 -1.36 27.42 3.52
CA LYS A 73 -1.95 28.77 3.38
C LYS A 73 -3.48 28.87 3.47
N ASN A 74 -4.20 27.88 4.04
CA ASN A 74 -5.66 27.83 4.33
C ASN A 74 -6.43 26.68 3.62
N GLY A 75 -5.75 25.61 3.20
CA GLY A 75 -6.29 24.67 2.20
C GLY A 75 -7.32 23.66 2.70
N SER A 76 -8.46 23.61 2.03
CA SER A 76 -9.45 22.53 2.07
C SER A 76 -8.86 21.20 1.53
N MET A 77 -9.61 20.10 1.65
CA MET A 77 -9.27 18.83 0.97
C MET A 77 -9.01 19.06 -0.54
N GLN A 78 -9.80 19.94 -1.17
CA GLN A 78 -9.70 20.21 -2.60
C GLN A 78 -8.39 20.91 -2.98
N ASP A 79 -7.89 21.80 -2.11
CA ASP A 79 -6.62 22.48 -2.33
C ASP A 79 -5.45 21.50 -2.25
N CYS A 80 -5.49 20.57 -1.27
CA CYS A 80 -4.51 19.50 -1.16
C CYS A 80 -4.48 18.64 -2.43
N LEU A 81 -5.65 18.12 -2.84
CA LEU A 81 -5.80 17.21 -3.98
C LEU A 81 -5.41 17.84 -5.33
N SER A 82 -5.38 19.17 -5.42
CA SER A 82 -5.01 19.89 -6.64
C SER A 82 -3.59 20.46 -6.62
N SER A 83 -2.90 20.42 -5.47
CA SER A 83 -1.52 20.92 -5.36
C SER A 83 -0.53 20.05 -6.16
N PRO A 84 0.44 20.65 -6.89
CA PRO A 84 1.44 19.90 -7.66
C PRO A 84 2.23 18.90 -6.81
N GLU A 85 2.59 19.28 -5.59
CA GLU A 85 3.36 18.45 -4.65
C GLU A 85 2.56 17.20 -4.24
N PHE A 86 1.27 17.35 -4.01
CA PHE A 86 0.40 16.22 -3.69
C PHE A 86 0.17 15.32 -4.91
N LEU A 87 0.00 15.90 -6.11
CA LEU A 87 -0.09 15.10 -7.33
C LEU A 87 1.19 14.29 -7.61
N GLU A 88 2.36 14.81 -7.24
CA GLU A 88 3.61 14.04 -7.27
C GLU A 88 3.59 12.88 -6.26
N HIS A 89 3.06 13.09 -5.06
CA HIS A 89 2.87 12.03 -4.08
C HIS A 89 1.90 10.96 -4.60
N VAL A 90 0.77 11.37 -5.18
CA VAL A 90 -0.21 10.47 -5.83
C VAL A 90 0.48 9.64 -6.92
N ALA A 91 1.28 10.28 -7.78
CA ALA A 91 2.02 9.57 -8.82
C ALA A 91 2.98 8.52 -8.24
N LYS A 92 3.71 8.84 -7.16
CA LYS A 92 4.60 7.89 -6.47
C LYS A 92 3.82 6.70 -5.92
N VAL A 93 2.65 6.90 -5.32
CA VAL A 93 1.80 5.80 -4.84
C VAL A 93 1.33 4.92 -5.99
N MET A 94 0.88 5.52 -7.10
CA MET A 94 0.45 4.74 -8.27
C MET A 94 1.61 3.94 -8.87
N LEU A 95 2.85 4.45 -8.84
CA LEU A 95 4.05 3.72 -9.26
C LEU A 95 4.39 2.53 -8.34
N VAL A 96 4.17 2.64 -7.02
CA VAL A 96 4.35 1.50 -6.10
C VAL A 96 3.33 0.40 -6.39
N ILE A 97 2.08 0.77 -6.66
CA ILE A 97 1.05 -0.20 -7.06
C ILE A 97 1.41 -0.84 -8.40
N ASP A 98 1.84 -0.03 -9.37
CA ASP A 98 2.29 -0.51 -10.69
C ASP A 98 3.47 -1.49 -10.58
N ALA A 99 4.42 -1.22 -9.70
CA ALA A 99 5.52 -2.13 -9.42
C ALA A 99 5.01 -3.46 -8.85
N ALA A 100 4.05 -3.44 -7.92
CA ALA A 100 3.44 -4.66 -7.40
C ALA A 100 2.70 -5.46 -8.49
N VAL A 101 1.95 -4.79 -9.38
CA VAL A 101 1.27 -5.43 -10.52
C VAL A 101 2.28 -6.03 -11.50
N SER A 102 3.38 -5.33 -11.76
CA SER A 102 4.44 -5.78 -12.67
C SER A 102 5.18 -7.01 -12.13
N ASN A 103 5.29 -7.14 -10.80
CA ASN A 103 6.00 -8.23 -10.13
C ASN A 103 5.08 -9.28 -9.51
N LEU A 104 3.85 -9.46 -10.00
CA LEU A 104 2.91 -10.46 -9.45
C LEU A 104 3.43 -11.91 -9.47
N ASP A 105 4.40 -12.22 -10.32
CA ASP A 105 5.04 -13.54 -10.37
C ASP A 105 6.15 -13.72 -9.33
N ASP A 106 6.72 -12.62 -8.83
CA ASP A 106 7.71 -12.61 -7.76
C ASP A 106 7.56 -11.35 -6.89
N LEU A 107 6.49 -11.30 -6.10
CA LEU A 107 6.23 -10.16 -5.23
C LEU A 107 7.31 -10.00 -4.14
N ASN A 108 8.02 -11.08 -3.79
CA ASN A 108 9.09 -11.03 -2.78
C ASN A 108 10.26 -10.15 -3.22
N SER A 109 10.48 -10.01 -4.53
CA SER A 109 11.48 -9.08 -5.05
C SER A 109 11.27 -7.63 -4.58
N LEU A 110 10.05 -7.27 -4.16
CA LEU A 110 9.70 -5.95 -3.62
C LEU A 110 9.72 -5.87 -2.09
N GLU A 111 9.94 -6.98 -1.37
CA GLU A 111 9.73 -7.07 0.08
C GLU A 111 10.58 -6.03 0.84
N ASP A 112 11.90 -6.01 0.61
CA ASP A 112 12.81 -5.09 1.30
C ASP A 112 12.48 -3.62 1.01
N TYR A 113 12.09 -3.32 -0.24
CA TYR A 113 11.66 -1.98 -0.65
C TYR A 113 10.41 -1.56 0.13
N LEU A 114 9.41 -2.43 0.23
CA LEU A 114 8.15 -2.18 0.94
C LEU A 114 8.35 -2.10 2.46
N ILE A 115 9.22 -2.92 3.03
CA ILE A 115 9.63 -2.81 4.44
C ILE A 115 10.22 -1.42 4.71
N ASN A 116 11.16 -0.96 3.87
CA ASN A 116 11.74 0.37 4.03
C ASN A 116 10.69 1.48 3.85
N LEU A 117 9.74 1.31 2.92
CA LEU A 117 8.63 2.23 2.74
C LEU A 117 7.74 2.29 4.00
N GLY A 118 7.50 1.15 4.66
CA GLY A 118 6.81 1.06 5.94
C GLY A 118 7.47 1.88 7.06
N ARG A 119 8.81 1.81 7.18
CA ARG A 119 9.58 2.63 8.13
C ARG A 119 9.39 4.13 7.87
N LYS A 120 9.42 4.54 6.60
CA LYS A 120 9.20 5.94 6.22
C LYS A 120 7.79 6.42 6.58
N HIS A 121 6.78 5.57 6.42
CA HIS A 121 5.39 5.91 6.79
C HIS A 121 5.24 6.05 8.31
N GLU A 122 5.91 5.20 9.08
CA GLU A 122 5.97 5.32 10.54
C GLU A 122 6.61 6.65 10.96
N ALA A 123 7.78 6.97 10.40
CA ALA A 123 8.54 8.18 10.73
C ALA A 123 7.78 9.50 10.44
N VAL A 124 6.80 9.49 9.53
CA VAL A 124 5.95 10.66 9.23
C VAL A 124 4.61 10.63 9.97
N GLY A 125 4.42 9.71 10.91
CA GLY A 125 3.24 9.65 11.80
C GLY A 125 2.03 8.92 11.22
N VAL A 126 2.17 8.18 10.11
CA VAL A 126 1.07 7.34 9.61
C VAL A 126 0.87 6.18 10.58
N LYS A 127 -0.36 6.00 11.03
CA LYS A 127 -0.71 4.90 11.94
C LYS A 127 -0.88 3.60 11.17
N ILE A 128 -0.54 2.48 11.80
CA ILE A 128 -0.71 1.14 11.22
C ILE A 128 -2.18 0.88 10.77
N GLN A 129 -3.17 1.44 11.47
CA GLN A 129 -4.59 1.30 11.12
C GLN A 129 -4.95 2.02 9.81
N SER A 130 -4.21 3.06 9.42
CA SER A 130 -4.47 3.83 8.20
C SER A 130 -4.28 2.98 6.94
N PHE A 131 -3.47 1.91 6.98
CA PHE A 131 -3.34 0.98 5.86
C PHE A 131 -4.66 0.25 5.52
N ALA A 132 -5.52 -0.03 6.50
CA ALA A 132 -6.83 -0.61 6.19
C ALA A 132 -7.70 0.37 5.37
N VAL A 133 -7.66 1.66 5.73
CA VAL A 133 -8.41 2.72 5.03
C VAL A 133 -7.87 2.94 3.62
N VAL A 134 -6.55 2.92 3.44
CA VAL A 134 -5.90 2.97 2.12
C VAL A 134 -6.36 1.81 1.23
N GLY A 135 -6.46 0.61 1.79
CA GLY A 135 -6.99 -0.56 1.07
C GLY A 135 -8.43 -0.38 0.62
N GLU A 136 -9.30 0.14 1.49
CA GLU A 136 -10.68 0.46 1.12
C GLU A 136 -10.74 1.50 -0.01
N SER A 137 -9.93 2.56 0.09
CA SER A 137 -9.86 3.62 -0.92
C SER A 137 -9.35 3.12 -2.28
N LEU A 138 -8.39 2.21 -2.30
CA LEU A 138 -7.92 1.55 -3.52
C LEU A 138 -9.05 0.76 -4.18
N LEU A 139 -9.77 -0.06 -3.42
CA LEU A 139 -10.89 -0.85 -3.94
C LEU A 139 -12.04 0.04 -4.42
N TYR A 140 -12.32 1.14 -3.72
CA TYR A 140 -13.30 2.12 -4.15
C TYR A 140 -12.91 2.78 -5.49
N MET A 141 -11.64 3.18 -5.63
CA MET A 141 -11.12 3.73 -6.87
C MET A 141 -11.26 2.74 -8.03
N LEU A 142 -10.90 1.47 -7.82
CA LEU A 142 -11.03 0.42 -8.83
C LEU A 142 -12.49 0.22 -9.23
N GLN A 143 -13.40 0.16 -8.27
CA GLN A 143 -14.84 0.05 -8.53
C GLN A 143 -15.37 1.22 -9.38
N ARG A 144 -14.99 2.45 -9.03
CA ARG A 144 -15.41 3.67 -9.74
C ARG A 144 -14.85 3.72 -11.16
N SER A 145 -13.62 3.25 -11.34
CA SER A 145 -12.90 3.36 -12.61
C SER A 145 -13.27 2.26 -13.60
N LEU A 146 -13.57 1.05 -13.11
CA LEU A 146 -13.85 -0.13 -13.93
C LEU A 146 -15.34 -0.37 -14.14
N GLY A 147 -16.20 0.21 -13.29
CA GLY A 147 -17.65 0.09 -13.39
C GLY A 147 -18.11 -1.38 -13.41
N PRO A 148 -18.90 -1.82 -14.42
CA PRO A 148 -19.37 -3.20 -14.51
C PRO A 148 -18.27 -4.28 -14.57
N ALA A 149 -17.06 -3.94 -15.00
CA ALA A 149 -15.94 -4.88 -15.02
C ALA A 149 -15.38 -5.19 -13.61
N TYR A 150 -15.76 -4.41 -12.59
CA TYR A 150 -15.37 -4.64 -11.21
C TYR A 150 -16.18 -5.78 -10.56
N THR A 151 -15.70 -7.01 -10.73
CA THR A 151 -16.35 -8.22 -10.20
C THR A 151 -15.87 -8.57 -8.79
N ALA A 152 -16.60 -9.45 -8.10
CA ALA A 152 -16.21 -9.97 -6.79
C ALA A 152 -14.87 -10.72 -6.83
N ALA A 153 -14.60 -11.47 -7.90
CA ALA A 153 -13.31 -12.14 -8.10
C ALA A 153 -12.17 -11.13 -8.25
N LEU A 154 -12.38 -10.08 -9.05
CA LEU A 154 -11.39 -9.02 -9.23
C LEU A 154 -11.09 -8.31 -7.90
N ARG A 155 -12.13 -7.97 -7.13
CA ARG A 155 -11.97 -7.40 -5.78
C ARG A 155 -11.12 -8.30 -4.88
N GLN A 156 -11.38 -9.60 -4.89
CA GLN A 156 -10.63 -10.55 -4.06
C GLN A 156 -9.17 -10.66 -4.50
N ALA A 157 -8.91 -10.66 -5.81
CA ALA A 157 -7.55 -10.67 -6.35
C ALA A 157 -6.77 -9.42 -5.91
N TRP A 158 -7.36 -8.22 -6.02
CA TRP A 158 -6.75 -6.97 -5.55
C TRP A 158 -6.54 -6.95 -4.03
N LEU A 159 -7.45 -7.50 -3.24
CA LEU A 159 -7.27 -7.66 -1.79
C LEU A 159 -6.05 -8.53 -1.45
N ASN A 160 -5.81 -9.60 -2.22
CA ASN A 160 -4.66 -10.47 -1.99
C ASN A 160 -3.34 -9.73 -2.30
N VAL A 161 -3.29 -8.99 -3.41
CA VAL A 161 -2.11 -8.18 -3.78
C VAL A 161 -1.85 -7.08 -2.75
N TYR A 162 -2.89 -6.32 -2.39
CA TYR A 162 -2.78 -5.27 -1.38
C TYR A 162 -2.39 -5.83 -0.01
N GLY A 163 -2.89 -7.01 0.34
CA GLY A 163 -2.54 -7.71 1.58
C GLY A 163 -1.04 -8.02 1.67
N PHE A 164 -0.39 -8.39 0.56
CA PHE A 164 1.06 -8.56 0.53
C PHE A 164 1.79 -7.22 0.80
N VAL A 165 1.39 -6.16 0.11
CA VAL A 165 1.97 -4.81 0.27
C VAL A 165 1.89 -4.34 1.72
N VAL A 166 0.69 -4.46 2.32
CA VAL A 166 0.47 -4.07 3.71
C VAL A 166 1.24 -4.95 4.67
N ALA A 167 1.36 -6.25 4.44
CA ALA A 167 2.13 -7.14 5.30
C ALA A 167 3.61 -6.73 5.36
N ALA A 168 4.23 -6.47 4.21
CA ALA A 168 5.62 -6.03 4.12
C ALA A 168 5.83 -4.65 4.75
N MET A 169 4.99 -3.67 4.41
CA MET A 169 5.06 -2.32 4.99
C MET A 169 4.82 -2.35 6.52
N SER A 170 3.89 -3.17 7.00
CA SER A 170 3.60 -3.33 8.43
C SER A 170 4.79 -3.93 9.20
N SER A 171 5.58 -4.80 8.57
CA SER A 171 6.80 -5.32 9.18
C SER A 171 7.80 -4.20 9.41
N GLY A 172 8.05 -3.36 8.39
CA GLY A 172 8.96 -2.23 8.53
C GLY A 172 8.48 -1.17 9.50
N TRP A 173 7.18 -0.88 9.48
CA TRP A 173 6.54 0.06 10.42
C TRP A 173 6.81 -0.34 11.88
N ARG A 174 6.60 -1.61 12.24
CA ARG A 174 6.81 -2.10 13.62
C ARG A 174 8.27 -2.06 14.05
N GLU A 175 9.19 -2.41 13.16
CA GLU A 175 10.63 -2.38 13.46
C GLU A 175 11.19 -0.98 13.72
N ASN A 176 10.51 0.08 13.29
CA ASN A 176 10.90 1.45 13.60
C ASN A 176 10.32 1.89 14.95
N GLY A 177 9.02 1.64 15.16
CA GLY A 177 8.34 2.00 16.41
C GLY A 177 8.86 1.27 17.66
N GLU A 178 9.53 0.12 17.51
CA GLU A 178 10.19 -0.60 18.63
C GLU A 178 11.57 -0.01 18.99
N ARG A 179 12.20 0.80 18.13
CA ARG A 179 13.53 1.38 18.41
C ARG A 179 13.48 2.68 19.21
N ASP A 180 12.33 3.36 19.19
CA ASP A 180 12.14 4.64 19.89
C ASP A 180 11.54 4.48 21.29
N SER A 181 11.32 3.23 21.75
CA SER A 181 10.77 2.88 23.07
C SER A 181 11.80 2.45 24.12
N ASP A 182 13.11 2.58 23.84
CA ASP A 182 14.22 2.29 24.79
C ASP A 182 14.91 3.57 25.30
#